data_AF-A0A5Q0NYW7-F1
#
_entry.id   AF-A0A5Q0NYW7-F1
#
_cell.length_a   1.000
_cell.length_b   1.000
_cell.length_c   1.000
_cell.angle_alpha   90.00
_cell.angle_beta   90.00
_cell.angle_gamma   90.00
#
_symmetry.space_group_name_H-M   'P 1'
#
loop_
_entity.id
_entity.type
_entity.pdbx_description
1 polymer ?
#
loop_
_entity_poly.entity_id
_entity_poly.type
_entity_poly.pdbx_seq_one_letter_code
_entity_poly.pdbx_strand_id
1 'polypeptide(L)'
;MTHADHAPASAPPGEHRARLLAAMAEALRDNPFSEVTVSEVVRRARTSRRTFYQHFADRDACLVALLQDRNTQTVASIEAAIDPSLPLTEQVIQAVSAWVEEVAADPGLTLAWIREVPALGAAGRELTRMANDSFASLIARVAEEAGAGELFAARAPLALVLIGGLRELVARAAEDGDDVRQLRDTAILAALSLLGAD
;
A
#
# COMPACT_ATOMS: atom_id res chain seq x y z
N MET A 1 -23.46 43.75 22.89
CA MET A 1 -23.73 42.45 22.23
C MET A 1 -22.99 42.47 20.91
N THR A 2 -21.77 41.93 20.88
CA THR A 2 -20.95 41.86 19.67
C THR A 2 -20.62 40.38 19.46
N HIS A 3 -21.16 39.82 18.38
CA HIS A 3 -20.88 38.46 17.92
C HIS A 3 -19.38 38.33 17.64
N ALA A 4 -18.67 37.55 18.44
CA ALA A 4 -17.32 37.12 18.13
C ALA A 4 -17.40 35.95 17.15
N ASP A 5 -17.09 36.26 15.89
CA ASP A 5 -16.91 35.31 14.80
C ASP A 5 -15.78 34.34 15.16
N HIS A 6 -16.12 33.08 15.48
CA HIS A 6 -15.14 32.02 15.71
C HIS A 6 -14.72 31.43 14.36
N ALA A 7 -13.68 32.01 13.76
CA ALA A 7 -12.94 31.31 12.72
C ALA A 7 -12.39 30.00 13.31
N PRO A 8 -12.57 28.84 12.65
CA PRO A 8 -12.05 27.59 13.19
C PRO A 8 -10.52 27.70 13.26
N ALA A 9 -9.98 27.44 14.46
CA ALA A 9 -8.55 27.37 14.68
C ALA A 9 -7.92 26.43 13.64
N SER A 10 -6.81 26.85 13.04
CA SER A 10 -6.07 26.04 12.07
C SER A 10 -5.72 24.70 12.72
N ALA A 11 -6.32 23.61 12.25
CA ALA A 11 -6.05 22.29 12.77
C ALA A 11 -4.54 21.98 12.69
N PRO A 12 -3.98 21.21 13.63
CA PRO A 12 -2.55 20.97 13.74
C PRO A 12 -1.95 20.43 12.42
N PRO A 13 -0.68 20.72 12.12
CA PRO A 13 -0.05 20.37 10.83
C PRO A 13 -0.21 18.90 10.40
N GLY A 14 -0.22 17.96 11.35
CA GLY A 14 -0.43 16.53 11.07
C GLY A 14 -1.83 16.20 10.54
N GLU A 15 -2.86 16.92 11.01
CA GLU A 15 -4.24 16.70 10.59
C GLU A 15 -4.48 17.15 9.15
N HIS A 16 -3.81 18.23 8.73
CA HIS A 16 -3.89 18.74 7.37
C HIS A 16 -3.22 17.78 6.37
N ARG A 17 -2.04 17.25 6.70
CA ARG A 17 -1.37 16.22 5.89
C ARG A 17 -2.27 15.00 5.71
N ALA A 18 -2.85 14.47 6.80
CA ALA A 18 -3.73 13.31 6.74
C ALA A 18 -4.97 13.55 5.86
N ARG A 19 -5.63 14.71 5.99
CA ARG A 19 -6.78 15.06 5.13
C ARG A 19 -6.41 15.20 3.66
N LEU A 20 -5.23 15.74 3.35
CA LEU A 20 -4.74 15.84 1.98
C LEU A 20 -4.49 14.46 1.35
N LEU A 21 -3.91 13.53 2.11
CA LEU A 21 -3.70 12.15 1.63
C LEU A 21 -5.03 11.41 1.44
N ALA A 22 -5.96 11.53 2.39
CA ALA A 22 -7.31 10.98 2.26
C ALA A 22 -8.04 11.53 1.03
N ALA A 23 -7.94 12.84 0.78
CA ALA A 23 -8.52 13.49 -0.39
C ALA A 23 -7.88 13.04 -1.71
N MET A 24 -6.57 12.77 -1.73
CA MET A 24 -5.88 12.18 -2.88
C MET A 24 -6.39 10.76 -3.15
N ALA A 25 -6.51 9.92 -2.12
CA ALA A 25 -7.05 8.58 -2.25
C ALA A 25 -8.51 8.59 -2.76
N GLU A 26 -9.34 9.48 -2.23
CA GLU A 26 -10.69 9.71 -2.74
C GLU A 26 -10.70 10.11 -4.23
N ALA A 27 -9.81 11.01 -4.65
CA ALA A 27 -9.76 11.45 -6.05
C ALA A 27 -9.34 10.31 -7.00
N LEU A 28 -8.43 9.43 -6.56
CA LEU A 28 -7.97 8.25 -7.31
C LEU A 28 -9.03 7.18 -7.48
N ARG A 29 -10.04 7.13 -6.59
CA ARG A 29 -11.19 6.22 -6.76
C ARG A 29 -12.14 6.67 -7.87
N ASP A 30 -12.17 7.96 -8.16
CA ASP A 30 -13.06 8.54 -9.16
C ASP A 30 -12.39 8.73 -10.52
N ASN A 31 -11.07 8.98 -10.56
CA ASN A 31 -10.35 9.35 -11.77
C ASN A 31 -8.92 8.77 -11.80
N PRO A 32 -8.36 8.50 -12.99
CA PRO A 32 -6.92 8.23 -13.13
C PRO A 32 -6.07 9.38 -12.58
N PHE A 33 -4.87 9.06 -12.06
CA PHE A 33 -4.00 10.06 -11.45
C PHE A 33 -3.64 11.24 -12.37
N SER A 34 -3.51 10.98 -13.67
CA SER A 34 -3.24 11.99 -14.69
C SER A 34 -4.25 13.15 -14.65
N GLU A 35 -5.52 12.87 -14.32
CA GLU A 35 -6.63 13.82 -14.25
C GLU A 35 -6.82 14.47 -12.87
N VAL A 36 -6.27 13.89 -11.80
CA VAL A 36 -6.40 14.42 -10.44
C VAL A 36 -5.67 15.76 -10.32
N THR A 37 -6.29 16.83 -9.82
CA THR A 37 -5.59 18.15 -9.69
C THR A 37 -5.35 18.55 -8.24
N VAL A 38 -4.32 19.36 -7.98
CA VAL A 38 -4.11 19.96 -6.65
C VAL A 38 -5.34 20.73 -6.17
N SER A 39 -6.01 21.45 -7.09
CA SER A 39 -7.26 22.17 -6.78
C SER A 39 -8.37 21.24 -6.31
N GLU A 40 -8.51 20.07 -6.93
CA GLU A 40 -9.50 19.07 -6.52
C GLU A 40 -9.16 18.45 -5.16
N VAL A 41 -7.90 18.08 -4.94
CA VAL A 41 -7.44 17.52 -3.66
C VAL A 41 -7.69 18.49 -2.51
N VAL A 42 -7.32 19.77 -2.65
CA VAL A 42 -7.54 20.74 -1.57
C VAL A 42 -9.01 21.05 -1.32
N ARG A 43 -9.86 20.98 -2.36
CA ARG A 43 -11.31 21.12 -2.25
C ARG A 43 -11.89 19.98 -1.40
N ARG A 44 -11.52 18.73 -1.69
CA ARG A 44 -11.95 17.54 -0.91
C ARG A 44 -11.43 17.58 0.52
N ALA A 45 -10.15 17.93 0.71
CA ALA A 45 -9.51 18.03 2.03
C ALA A 45 -9.98 19.22 2.87
N ARG A 46 -10.85 20.08 2.31
CA ARG A 46 -11.34 21.33 2.90
C ARG A 46 -10.19 22.21 3.38
N THR A 47 -9.21 22.43 2.50
CA THR A 47 -8.02 23.23 2.78
C THR A 47 -7.63 24.10 1.58
N SER A 48 -6.48 24.76 1.64
CA SER A 48 -6.01 25.68 0.61
C SER A 48 -4.84 25.11 -0.20
N ARG A 49 -4.61 25.64 -1.42
CA ARG A 49 -3.38 25.35 -2.19
C ARG A 49 -2.11 25.72 -1.42
N ARG A 50 -2.14 26.81 -0.65
CA ARG A 50 -1.04 27.21 0.23
C ARG A 50 -0.71 26.10 1.22
N THR A 51 -1.72 25.50 1.85
CA THR A 51 -1.55 24.38 2.76
C THR A 51 -1.00 23.14 2.04
N PHE A 52 -1.50 22.82 0.85
CA PHE A 52 -0.94 21.71 0.06
C PHE A 52 0.57 21.85 -0.12
N TYR A 53 1.01 23.02 -0.60
CA TYR A 53 2.42 23.29 -0.86
C TYR A 53 3.29 23.45 0.39
N GLN A 54 2.69 23.56 1.58
CA GLN A 54 3.41 23.44 2.85
C GLN A 54 3.80 21.98 3.18
N HIS A 55 3.07 21.00 2.63
CA HIS A 55 3.28 19.58 2.90
C HIS A 55 3.92 18.83 1.72
N PHE A 56 3.58 19.21 0.48
CA PHE A 56 4.00 18.50 -0.72
C PHE A 56 4.46 19.49 -1.80
N ALA A 57 5.59 19.20 -2.44
CA ALA A 57 6.10 20.04 -3.53
C ALA A 57 5.14 20.08 -4.74
N ASP A 58 4.52 18.94 -5.03
CA ASP A 58 3.61 18.74 -6.16
C ASP A 58 2.66 17.55 -5.92
N ARG A 59 1.89 17.20 -6.95
CA ARG A 59 0.92 16.09 -6.92
C ARG A 59 1.63 14.74 -6.75
N ASP A 60 2.81 14.59 -7.33
CA ASP A 60 3.59 13.36 -7.34
C ASP A 60 4.16 13.07 -5.95
N ALA A 61 4.70 14.09 -5.27
CA ALA A 61 5.14 13.99 -3.88
C ALA A 61 3.99 13.62 -2.94
N CYS A 62 2.77 14.12 -3.21
CA CYS A 62 1.57 13.75 -2.46
C CYS A 62 1.17 12.29 -2.72
N LEU A 63 1.24 11.83 -3.98
CA LEU A 63 0.99 10.43 -4.33
C LEU A 63 2.01 9.50 -3.67
N VAL A 64 3.31 9.80 -3.73
CA VAL A 64 4.36 9.00 -3.08
C VAL A 64 4.06 8.87 -1.59
N ALA A 65 3.79 9.97 -0.91
CA ALA A 65 3.45 9.96 0.51
C ALA A 65 2.19 9.12 0.82
N LEU A 66 1.16 9.20 -0.03
CA LEU A 66 -0.04 8.38 0.11
C LEU A 66 0.29 6.88 -0.01
N LEU A 67 1.08 6.50 -1.03
CA LEU A 67 1.45 5.11 -1.27
C LEU A 67 2.36 4.57 -0.14
N GLN A 68 3.24 5.39 0.43
CA GLN A 68 4.04 5.02 1.61
C GLN A 68 3.17 4.76 2.84
N ASP A 69 2.24 5.66 3.14
CA ASP A 69 1.31 5.51 4.26
C ASP A 69 0.43 4.26 4.05
N ARG A 70 -0.04 4.00 2.81
CA ARG A 70 -0.84 2.81 2.49
C ARG A 70 -0.03 1.51 2.63
N ASN A 71 1.20 1.46 2.14
CA ASN A 71 2.06 0.29 2.28
C ASN A 71 2.27 -0.05 3.76
N THR A 72 2.52 0.97 4.59
CA THR A 72 2.68 0.80 6.04
C THR A 72 1.43 0.20 6.69
N GLN A 73 0.24 0.70 6.32
CA GLN A 73 -1.03 0.15 6.80
C GLN A 73 -1.27 -1.29 6.32
N THR A 74 -0.92 -1.59 5.07
CA THR A 74 -1.06 -2.93 4.48
C THR A 74 -0.20 -3.93 5.22
N VAL A 75 1.08 -3.62 5.47
CA VAL A 75 1.99 -4.48 6.24
C VAL A 75 1.46 -4.72 7.65
N ALA A 76 0.99 -3.67 8.33
CA ALA A 76 0.43 -3.79 9.67
C ALA A 76 -0.87 -4.63 9.71
N SER A 77 -1.72 -4.51 8.69
CA SER A 77 -2.95 -5.29 8.55
C SER A 77 -2.65 -6.79 8.35
N ILE A 78 -1.69 -7.10 7.48
CA ILE A 78 -1.23 -8.48 7.25
C ILE A 78 -0.64 -9.06 8.53
N GLU A 79 0.22 -8.31 9.22
CA GLU A 79 0.80 -8.75 10.50
C GLU A 79 -0.28 -9.03 11.55
N ALA A 80 -1.29 -8.17 11.67
CA ALA A 80 -2.40 -8.36 12.60
C ALA A 80 -3.30 -9.55 12.26
N ALA A 81 -3.29 -10.02 11.01
CA ALA A 81 -4.09 -11.16 10.56
C ALA A 81 -3.41 -12.52 10.82
N ILE A 82 -2.10 -12.52 11.12
CA ILE A 82 -1.33 -13.74 11.36
C ILE A 82 -1.47 -14.17 12.83
N ASP A 83 -1.88 -15.41 13.05
CA ASP A 83 -1.83 -16.05 14.36
C ASP A 83 -0.50 -16.81 14.52
N PRO A 84 0.45 -16.31 15.33
CA PRO A 84 1.77 -16.91 15.47
C PRO A 84 1.75 -18.28 16.16
N SER A 85 0.61 -18.70 16.74
CA SER A 85 0.47 -20.02 17.36
C SER A 85 0.18 -21.14 16.36
N LEU A 86 -0.17 -20.78 15.12
CA LEU A 86 -0.48 -21.75 14.06
C LEU A 86 0.77 -22.25 13.34
N PRO A 87 0.71 -23.40 12.65
CA PRO A 87 1.78 -23.85 11.77
C PRO A 87 2.13 -22.80 10.71
N LEU A 88 3.40 -22.74 10.28
CA LEU A 88 3.89 -21.76 9.30
C LEU A 88 3.05 -21.72 8.01
N THR A 89 2.59 -22.87 7.52
CA THR A 89 1.71 -22.98 6.35
C THR A 89 0.41 -22.18 6.54
N GLU A 90 -0.23 -22.28 7.70
CA GLU A 90 -1.45 -21.52 8.03
C GLU A 90 -1.16 -20.02 8.18
N GLN A 91 -0.02 -19.66 8.77
CA GLN A 91 0.43 -18.26 8.85
C GLN A 91 0.64 -17.65 7.46
N VAL A 92 1.24 -18.40 6.52
CA VAL A 92 1.40 -17.98 5.12
C VAL A 92 0.04 -17.81 4.44
N ILE A 93 -0.90 -18.74 4.65
CA ILE A 93 -2.28 -18.64 4.13
C ILE A 93 -2.97 -17.37 4.63
N GLN A 94 -2.87 -17.08 5.92
CA GLN A 94 -3.42 -15.86 6.53
C GLN A 94 -2.79 -14.60 5.94
N ALA A 95 -1.46 -14.57 5.84
CA ALA A 95 -0.72 -13.43 5.33
C ALA A 95 -1.10 -13.08 3.88
N VAL A 96 -1.13 -14.10 3.01
CA VAL A 96 -1.50 -13.93 1.59
C VAL A 96 -2.97 -13.55 1.46
N SER A 97 -3.86 -14.16 2.24
CA SER A 97 -5.29 -13.83 2.20
C SER A 97 -5.56 -12.39 2.61
N ALA A 98 -4.90 -11.92 3.68
CA ALA A 98 -5.00 -10.52 4.12
C ALA A 98 -4.47 -9.56 3.05
N TRP A 99 -3.33 -9.87 2.42
CA TRP A 99 -2.77 -9.06 1.35
C TRP A 99 -3.74 -8.94 0.15
N VAL A 100 -4.35 -10.05 -0.28
CA VAL A 100 -5.34 -10.06 -1.37
C VAL A 100 -6.53 -9.15 -1.05
N GLU A 101 -7.05 -9.19 0.18
CA GLU A 101 -8.17 -8.32 0.59
C GLU A 101 -7.76 -6.84 0.63
N GLU A 102 -6.57 -6.50 1.11
CA GLU A 102 -6.06 -5.12 1.14
C GLU A 102 -5.95 -4.52 -0.27
N VAL A 103 -5.49 -5.32 -1.24
CA VAL A 103 -5.39 -4.93 -2.65
C VAL A 103 -6.78 -4.78 -3.28
N ALA A 104 -7.70 -5.71 -2.99
CA ALA A 104 -9.06 -5.70 -3.52
C ALA A 104 -9.95 -4.59 -2.91
N ALA A 105 -9.59 -4.07 -1.74
CA ALA A 105 -10.35 -3.02 -1.05
C ALA A 105 -10.27 -1.64 -1.74
N ASP A 106 -9.19 -1.35 -2.46
CA ASP A 106 -9.02 -0.08 -3.17
C ASP A 106 -8.38 -0.26 -4.56
N PRO A 107 -9.18 -0.66 -5.59
CA PRO A 107 -8.68 -0.86 -6.95
C PRO A 107 -8.06 0.40 -7.56
N GLY A 108 -8.55 1.59 -7.23
CA GLY A 108 -8.02 2.86 -7.74
C GLY A 108 -6.60 3.11 -7.26
N LEU A 109 -6.34 2.84 -5.99
CA LEU A 109 -5.01 2.95 -5.41
C LEU A 109 -4.05 1.86 -5.92
N THR A 110 -4.54 0.63 -6.07
CA THR A 110 -3.80 -0.47 -6.69
C THR A 110 -3.37 -0.11 -8.12
N LEU A 111 -4.28 0.42 -8.94
CA LEU A 111 -3.99 0.88 -10.30
C LEU A 111 -3.00 2.05 -10.31
N ALA A 112 -3.14 3.01 -9.38
CA ALA A 112 -2.19 4.12 -9.25
C ALA A 112 -0.77 3.60 -8.92
N TRP A 113 -0.67 2.58 -8.07
CA TRP A 113 0.61 1.94 -7.78
C TRP A 113 1.24 1.34 -9.06
N ILE A 114 0.46 0.63 -9.86
CA ILE A 114 0.96 -0.06 -11.06
C ILE A 114 1.34 0.91 -12.17
N ARG A 115 0.49 1.91 -12.44
CA ARG A 115 0.62 2.80 -13.60
C ARG A 115 1.53 3.98 -13.35
N GLU A 116 1.47 4.57 -12.16
CA GLU A 116 2.13 5.85 -11.90
C GLU A 116 3.52 5.67 -11.33
N VAL A 117 3.74 4.70 -10.45
CA VAL A 117 5.04 4.49 -9.79
C VAL A 117 6.19 4.33 -10.79
N PRO A 118 6.08 3.58 -11.90
CA PRO A 118 7.14 3.51 -12.91
C PRO A 118 7.46 4.87 -13.56
N ALA A 119 6.46 5.74 -13.72
CA ALA A 119 6.60 7.05 -14.34
C ALA A 119 7.25 8.09 -13.41
N LEU A 120 7.25 7.87 -12.09
CA LEU A 120 7.84 8.76 -11.07
C LEU A 120 9.39 8.74 -11.03
N GLY A 121 10.04 7.99 -11.91
CA GLY A 121 11.51 7.97 -12.02
C GLY A 121 12.21 7.51 -10.74
N ALA A 122 13.08 8.35 -10.18
CA ALA A 122 13.86 8.00 -8.98
C ALA A 122 12.98 7.79 -7.74
N ALA A 123 11.95 8.63 -7.56
CA ALA A 123 11.02 8.50 -6.43
C ALA A 123 10.23 7.19 -6.50
N GLY A 124 9.81 6.79 -7.71
CA GLY A 124 9.12 5.52 -7.92
C GLY A 124 9.97 4.29 -7.64
N ARG A 125 11.26 4.32 -8.04
CA ARG A 125 12.22 3.24 -7.70
C ARG A 125 12.42 3.11 -6.20
N GLU A 126 12.56 4.24 -5.51
CA GLU A 126 12.74 4.24 -4.05
C GLU A 126 11.50 3.74 -3.33
N LEU A 127 10.30 4.14 -3.78
CA LEU A 127 9.04 3.63 -3.26
C LEU A 127 8.92 2.11 -3.45
N THR A 128 9.27 1.60 -4.64
CA THR A 128 9.26 0.15 -4.93
C THR A 128 10.22 -0.61 -4.03
N ARG A 129 11.44 -0.09 -3.86
CA ARG A 129 12.45 -0.69 -2.98
C ARG A 129 11.96 -0.72 -1.54
N MET A 130 11.46 0.40 -1.02
CA MET A 130 10.90 0.51 0.33
C MET A 130 9.76 -0.49 0.55
N ALA A 131 8.82 -0.60 -0.39
CA ALA A 131 7.72 -1.55 -0.29
C ALA A 131 8.23 -3.00 -0.25
N ASN A 132 9.11 -3.38 -1.18
CA ASN A 132 9.70 -4.71 -1.22
C ASN A 132 10.47 -5.04 0.07
N ASP A 133 11.28 -4.10 0.58
CA ASP A 133 12.03 -4.26 1.82
C ASP A 133 11.09 -4.47 3.02
N SER A 134 9.96 -3.77 3.06
CA SER A 134 8.96 -3.91 4.13
C SER A 134 8.28 -5.27 4.15
N PHE A 135 7.91 -5.80 2.98
CA PHE A 135 7.33 -7.14 2.85
C PHE A 135 8.37 -8.22 3.14
N ALA A 136 9.60 -8.08 2.63
CA ALA A 136 10.69 -9.00 2.94
C ALA A 136 10.99 -9.05 4.44
N SER A 137 10.94 -7.90 5.12
CA SER A 137 11.12 -7.82 6.57
C SER A 137 9.98 -8.49 7.33
N LEU A 138 8.73 -8.33 6.90
CA LEU A 138 7.59 -9.05 7.48
C LEU A 138 7.75 -10.56 7.34
N ILE A 139 8.06 -11.03 6.12
CA ILE A 139 8.28 -12.45 5.83
C ILE A 139 9.39 -13.03 6.70
N ALA A 140 10.52 -12.32 6.81
CA ALA A 140 11.65 -12.75 7.64
C ALA A 140 11.29 -12.87 9.12
N ARG A 141 10.49 -11.94 9.67
CA ARG A 141 10.03 -12.00 11.07
C ARG A 141 9.10 -13.18 11.32
N VAL A 142 8.11 -13.38 10.46
CA VAL A 142 7.17 -14.51 10.55
C VAL A 142 7.93 -15.84 10.49
N ALA A 143 8.90 -15.95 9.59
CA ALA A 143 9.74 -17.14 9.48
C ALA A 143 10.62 -17.36 10.73
N GLU A 144 11.22 -16.31 11.28
CA GLU A 144 12.03 -16.40 12.50
C GLU A 144 11.20 -16.87 13.69
N GLU A 145 10.02 -16.27 13.91
CA GLU A 145 9.09 -16.63 14.99
C GLU A 145 8.59 -18.07 14.87
N ALA A 146 8.45 -18.58 13.63
CA ALA A 146 8.10 -19.96 13.35
C ALA A 146 9.30 -20.95 13.38
N GLY A 147 10.52 -20.50 13.68
CA GLY A 147 11.72 -21.33 13.70
C GLY A 147 12.25 -21.73 12.32
N ALA A 148 11.85 -21.03 11.26
CA ALA A 148 12.23 -21.25 9.87
C ALA A 148 13.19 -20.17 9.32
N GLY A 149 13.77 -19.33 10.19
CA GLY A 149 14.60 -18.18 9.81
C GLY A 149 15.78 -18.52 8.89
N GLU A 150 16.55 -19.57 9.19
CA GLU A 150 17.69 -19.99 8.36
C GLU A 150 17.25 -20.45 6.96
N LEU A 151 16.15 -21.20 6.87
CA LEU A 151 15.58 -21.67 5.60
C LEU A 151 15.16 -20.49 4.73
N PHE A 152 14.54 -19.47 5.33
CA PHE A 152 14.10 -18.27 4.64
C PHE A 152 15.25 -17.35 4.25
N ALA A 153 16.26 -17.18 5.10
CA ALA A 153 17.44 -16.39 4.78
C ALA A 153 18.16 -16.94 3.53
N ALA A 154 18.27 -18.27 3.42
CA ALA A 154 18.80 -18.94 2.23
C ALA A 154 17.93 -18.74 0.96
N ARG A 155 16.66 -18.36 1.14
CA ARG A 155 15.64 -18.20 0.09
C ARG A 155 15.21 -16.74 -0.10
N ALA A 156 15.91 -15.76 0.48
CA ALA A 156 15.53 -14.34 0.39
C ALA A 156 15.27 -13.84 -1.06
N PRO A 157 16.02 -14.26 -2.09
CA PRO A 157 15.70 -13.90 -3.47
C PRO A 157 14.34 -14.42 -3.96
N LEU A 158 13.85 -15.57 -3.44
CA LEU A 158 12.54 -16.12 -3.80
C LEU A 158 11.39 -15.30 -3.20
N ALA A 159 11.59 -14.65 -2.05
CA ALA A 159 10.61 -13.71 -1.52
C ALA A 159 10.40 -12.52 -2.47
N LEU A 160 11.47 -12.01 -3.08
CA LEU A 160 11.36 -10.96 -4.11
C LEU A 160 10.66 -11.47 -5.38
N VAL A 161 10.91 -12.71 -5.79
CA VAL A 161 10.19 -13.34 -6.92
C VAL A 161 8.70 -13.45 -6.60
N LEU A 162 8.33 -13.89 -5.40
CA LEU A 162 6.94 -13.97 -4.95
C LEU A 162 6.29 -12.59 -4.98
N ILE A 163 6.87 -11.59 -4.33
CA ILE A 163 6.33 -10.22 -4.29
C ILE A 163 6.18 -9.65 -5.71
N GLY A 164 7.20 -9.82 -6.56
CA GLY A 164 7.18 -9.37 -7.95
C GLY A 164 6.10 -10.06 -8.78
N GLY A 165 5.97 -11.39 -8.65
CA GLY A 165 4.98 -12.19 -9.36
C GLY A 165 3.54 -11.90 -8.92
N LEU A 166 3.30 -11.76 -7.62
CA LEU A 166 2.00 -11.38 -7.07
C LEU A 166 1.57 -9.98 -7.56
N ARG A 167 2.50 -9.02 -7.58
CA ARG A 167 2.24 -7.68 -8.13
C ARG A 167 1.87 -7.72 -9.61
N GLU A 168 2.54 -8.56 -10.40
CA GLU A 168 2.24 -8.74 -11.83
C GLU A 168 0.85 -9.38 -12.03
N LEU A 169 0.49 -10.39 -11.23
CA LEU A 169 -0.84 -11.02 -11.30
C LEU A 169 -1.95 -10.02 -10.96
N VAL A 170 -1.77 -9.22 -9.92
CA VAL A 170 -2.70 -8.13 -9.56
C VAL A 170 -2.82 -7.12 -10.68
N ALA A 171 -1.70 -6.74 -11.30
CA ALA A 171 -1.71 -5.80 -12.40
C ALA A 171 -2.54 -6.30 -13.57
N ARG A 172 -2.36 -7.56 -13.97
CA ARG A 172 -3.15 -8.19 -15.03
C ARG A 172 -4.63 -8.24 -14.70
N ALA A 173 -4.98 -8.73 -13.51
CA ALA A 173 -6.38 -8.78 -13.08
C ALA A 173 -7.02 -7.37 -13.08
N ALA A 174 -6.30 -6.36 -12.60
CA ALA A 174 -6.80 -4.99 -12.60
C ALA A 174 -6.92 -4.37 -14.01
N GLU A 175 -6.05 -4.75 -14.95
CA GLU A 175 -6.12 -4.33 -16.36
C GLU A 175 -7.26 -5.00 -17.12
N ASP A 176 -7.50 -6.28 -16.85
CA ASP A 176 -8.57 -7.08 -17.48
C ASP A 176 -9.95 -6.82 -16.83
N GLY A 177 -9.98 -6.13 -15.69
CA GLY A 177 -11.20 -5.82 -14.94
C GLY A 177 -11.71 -6.99 -14.09
N ASP A 178 -10.85 -7.95 -13.82
CA ASP A 178 -11.13 -9.14 -13.01
C ASP A 178 -11.06 -8.83 -11.51
N ASP A 179 -11.81 -9.59 -10.72
CA ASP A 179 -11.72 -9.52 -9.26
C ASP A 179 -10.40 -10.15 -8.80
N VAL A 180 -9.50 -9.33 -8.25
CA VAL A 180 -8.21 -9.74 -7.66
C VAL A 180 -8.36 -10.88 -6.65
N ARG A 181 -9.51 -11.01 -5.98
CA ARG A 181 -9.76 -12.12 -5.04
C ARG A 181 -9.68 -13.50 -5.69
N GLN A 182 -9.90 -13.60 -7.00
CA GLN A 182 -9.76 -14.85 -7.75
C GLN A 182 -8.30 -15.36 -7.77
N LEU A 183 -7.33 -14.48 -7.51
CA LEU A 183 -5.91 -14.83 -7.47
C LEU A 183 -5.50 -15.50 -6.14
N ARG A 184 -6.37 -15.53 -5.13
CA ARG A 184 -6.02 -15.98 -3.76
C ARG A 184 -5.39 -17.37 -3.75
N ASP A 185 -6.03 -18.35 -4.36
CA ASP A 185 -5.55 -19.74 -4.34
C ASP A 185 -4.21 -19.88 -5.07
N THR A 186 -4.04 -19.16 -6.19
CA THR A 186 -2.78 -19.13 -6.93
C THR A 186 -1.67 -18.45 -6.12
N ALA A 187 -2.00 -17.36 -5.42
CA ALA A 187 -1.05 -16.63 -4.58
C ALA A 187 -0.59 -17.48 -3.38
N ILE A 188 -1.51 -18.19 -2.74
CA ILE A 188 -1.22 -19.12 -1.64
C ILE A 188 -0.31 -20.23 -2.13
N LEU A 189 -0.67 -20.88 -3.24
CA LEU A 189 0.14 -21.95 -3.83
C LEU A 189 1.56 -21.48 -4.15
N ALA A 190 1.69 -20.32 -4.80
CA ALA A 190 3.00 -19.75 -5.13
C ALA A 190 3.83 -19.45 -3.87
N ALA A 191 3.22 -18.91 -2.82
CA ALA A 191 3.89 -18.63 -1.56
C ALA A 191 4.37 -19.93 -0.90
N LEU A 192 3.50 -20.94 -0.75
CA LEU A 192 3.86 -22.21 -0.12
C LEU A 192 4.99 -22.93 -0.88
N SER A 193 4.90 -23.00 -2.22
CA SER A 193 5.91 -23.67 -3.05
C SER A 193 7.27 -22.95 -3.03
N LEU A 194 7.30 -21.62 -3.07
CA LEU A 194 8.56 -20.86 -3.06
C LEU A 194 9.22 -20.85 -1.68
N LEU A 195 8.41 -20.94 -0.62
CA LEU A 195 8.87 -20.96 0.76
C LEU A 195 9.13 -22.37 1.28
N GLY A 196 8.75 -23.40 0.51
CA GLY A 196 8.93 -24.83 0.78
C GLY A 196 8.22 -25.29 2.06
N ALA A 197 6.99 -24.81 2.24
CA ALA A 197 6.10 -25.15 3.34
C ALA A 197 5.03 -26.18 2.91
N ASP A 198 5.45 -27.19 2.14
CA ASP A 198 4.62 -28.30 1.63
C ASP A 198 4.33 -29.37 2.70
#